data_AF-A0A8X7TKW1-F1
#
_entry.id   AF-A0A8X7TKW1-F1
#
_cell.length_a   1.000
_cell.length_b   1.000
_cell.length_c   1.000
_cell.angle_alpha   90.00
_cell.angle_beta   90.00
_cell.angle_gamma   90.00
#
_symmetry.space_group_name_H-M   'P 1'
#
loop_
_entity.id
_entity.type
_entity.pdbx_description
1 polymer ?
#
loop_
_entity_poly.entity_id
_entity_poly.type
_entity_poly.pdbx_seq_one_letter_code
_entity_poly.pdbx_strand_id
1 'polypeptide(L)'
;MVNKILYDKNEIFKISFENLEPDYTSIMFPNIRKLALRIQKIQNLNSFASSFSKWKNLQTLIITKITKDGDLNHELKAIAENCRNLTTIKIAYALDQELANIIAGKLSNLKSLSFRCTYVSVEAVKSLIIGLHNLKSLNLSHCVFTKRCNNGMMLATVGISPEDKSTILSIQKLETLKFCCSECTICRDVWNHPLNPQYHSNFGYKQWETDEMRSSSFRPTFI
;
A
#
# COMPACT_ATOMS: atom_id res chain seq x y z
N MET A 1 10.43 5.36 24.62
CA MET A 1 10.25 6.79 24.26
C MET A 1 9.40 6.84 23.00
N VAL A 2 8.15 7.31 23.08
CA VAL A 2 7.24 7.41 21.91
C VAL A 2 7.73 8.56 21.03
N ASN A 3 8.33 8.23 19.88
CA ASN A 3 8.82 9.23 18.95
C ASN A 3 7.66 9.78 18.11
N LYS A 4 7.18 10.95 18.55
CA LYS A 4 6.44 11.98 17.78
C LYS A 4 5.07 11.56 17.22
N ILE A 5 4.01 11.83 17.99
CA ILE A 5 2.63 11.92 17.47
C ILE A 5 2.49 13.30 16.83
N LEU A 6 2.30 13.35 15.51
CA LEU A 6 2.00 14.59 14.79
C LEU A 6 0.56 14.53 14.31
N TYR A 7 -0.24 15.50 14.76
CA TYR A 7 -1.55 15.77 14.19
C TYR A 7 -1.34 16.67 12.97
N ASP A 8 -1.65 16.16 11.78
CA ASP A 8 -1.67 16.98 10.58
C ASP A 8 -3.07 17.60 10.40
N LYS A 9 -3.16 18.76 9.72
CA LYS A 9 -4.41 19.46 9.40
C LYS A 9 -5.43 18.61 8.62
N ASN A 10 -5.02 17.44 8.14
CA ASN A 10 -5.80 16.47 7.38
C ASN A 10 -6.41 15.33 8.23
N GLU A 11 -6.37 15.42 9.57
CA GLU A 11 -6.90 14.41 10.51
C GLU A 11 -6.20 13.04 10.43
N ILE A 12 -4.94 12.99 9.95
CA ILE A 12 -4.15 11.77 9.88
C ILE A 12 -3.24 11.68 11.11
N PHE A 13 -3.42 10.62 11.90
CA PHE A 13 -2.56 10.32 13.03
C PHE A 13 -1.30 9.58 12.56
N LYS A 14 -0.12 10.02 12.96
CA LYS A 14 1.16 9.39 12.56
C LYS A 14 1.80 8.65 13.72
N ILE A 15 2.15 7.39 13.51
CA ILE A 15 2.77 6.52 14.53
C ILE A 15 3.95 5.76 13.91
N SER A 16 5.09 5.74 14.61
CA SER A 16 6.26 4.93 14.27
C SER A 16 6.45 3.80 15.27
N PHE A 17 6.39 2.55 14.81
CA PHE A 17 6.69 1.37 15.62
C PHE A 17 8.20 1.07 15.59
N GLU A 18 8.95 1.85 16.35
CA GLU A 18 10.33 1.49 16.75
C GLU A 18 10.34 0.90 18.16
N ASN A 19 9.52 1.44 19.07
CA ASN A 19 9.44 1.09 20.49
C ASN A 19 8.06 1.47 21.07
N LEU A 20 6.95 1.05 20.44
CA LEU A 20 5.65 1.31 21.05
C LEU A 20 5.51 0.45 22.30
N GLU A 21 5.22 1.10 23.43
CA GLU A 21 4.31 0.53 24.43
C GLU A 21 2.89 0.74 23.91
N PRO A 22 2.27 -0.29 23.34
CA PRO A 22 1.04 -0.18 22.54
C PRO A 22 -0.19 0.26 23.33
N ASP A 23 -0.11 0.22 24.66
CA ASP A 23 -1.21 0.61 25.52
C ASP A 23 -1.44 2.12 25.56
N TYR A 24 -0.41 2.96 25.48
CA TYR A 24 -0.57 4.39 25.73
C TYR A 24 -1.22 5.17 24.56
N THR A 25 -0.85 4.86 23.32
CA THR A 25 -1.35 5.61 22.13
C THR A 25 -2.78 5.24 21.76
N SER A 26 -3.15 3.99 22.00
CA SER A 26 -4.47 3.45 21.67
C SER A 26 -5.56 3.89 22.67
N ILE A 27 -5.20 4.11 23.94
CA ILE A 27 -6.08 4.70 24.96
C ILE A 27 -6.37 6.17 24.67
N MET A 28 -5.38 6.93 24.19
CA MET A 28 -5.52 8.37 23.96
C MET A 28 -6.43 8.72 22.77
N PHE A 29 -6.56 7.81 21.79
CA PHE A 29 -7.30 8.09 20.56
C PHE A 29 -8.11 6.86 20.06
N PRO A 30 -9.15 6.43 20.80
CA PRO A 30 -9.92 5.23 20.46
C PRO A 30 -10.75 5.38 19.16
N ASN A 31 -11.05 6.62 18.76
CA ASN A 31 -11.93 6.94 17.63
C ASN A 31 -11.20 7.35 16.34
N ILE A 32 -9.90 7.02 16.21
CA ILE A 32 -9.15 7.31 14.98
C ILE A 32 -9.82 6.65 13.77
N ARG A 33 -9.96 7.43 12.70
CA ARG A 33 -10.45 6.97 11.39
C ARG A 33 -9.35 6.87 10.34
N LYS A 34 -8.28 7.66 10.45
CA LYS A 34 -7.15 7.67 9.52
C LYS A 34 -5.83 7.55 10.29
N LEU A 35 -5.05 6.52 9.97
CA LEU A 35 -3.75 6.26 10.60
C LEU A 35 -2.67 6.13 9.51
N ALA A 36 -1.56 6.84 9.69
CA ALA A 36 -0.32 6.60 8.98
C ALA A 36 0.69 5.92 9.92
N LEU A 37 1.20 4.79 9.44
CA LEU A 37 1.96 3.82 10.18
C LEU A 37 3.31 3.62 9.51
N ARG A 38 4.37 3.89 10.26
CA ARG A 38 5.75 3.58 9.87
C ARG A 38 6.20 2.33 10.62
N ILE A 39 6.35 1.22 9.88
CA ILE A 39 6.82 -0.06 10.41
C ILE A 39 8.32 -0.17 10.11
N GLN A 40 9.13 -0.12 11.16
CA GLN A 40 10.53 -0.47 11.06
C GLN A 40 10.71 -1.90 11.54
N LYS A 41 10.58 -2.16 12.84
CA LYS A 41 10.71 -3.51 13.39
C LYS A 41 9.58 -3.80 14.35
N ILE A 42 8.93 -4.94 14.19
CA ILE A 42 7.96 -5.43 15.17
C ILE A 42 8.63 -6.49 16.00
N GLN A 43 8.80 -6.18 17.28
CA GLN A 43 9.39 -7.09 18.25
C GLN A 43 8.36 -8.05 18.83
N ASN A 44 7.07 -7.66 18.84
CA ASN A 44 5.99 -8.45 19.42
C ASN A 44 4.68 -8.23 18.64
N LEU A 45 4.25 -9.26 17.91
CA LEU A 45 3.04 -9.24 17.09
C LEU A 45 1.76 -9.15 17.93
N ASN A 46 1.73 -9.72 19.13
CA ASN A 46 0.56 -9.66 20.02
C ASN A 46 0.33 -8.23 20.52
N SER A 47 1.41 -7.54 20.89
CA SER A 47 1.40 -6.13 21.27
C SER A 47 0.90 -5.24 20.13
N PHE A 48 1.38 -5.53 18.92
CA PHE A 48 0.93 -4.86 17.70
C PHE A 48 -0.58 -5.08 17.45
N ALA A 49 -1.03 -6.33 17.46
CA ALA A 49 -2.44 -6.69 17.29
C ALA A 49 -3.34 -6.03 18.36
N SER A 50 -2.91 -6.03 19.63
CA SER A 50 -3.61 -5.38 20.73
C SER A 50 -3.85 -3.88 20.48
N SER A 51 -2.88 -3.18 19.87
CA SER A 51 -3.07 -1.76 19.48
C SER A 51 -4.23 -1.59 18.50
N PHE A 52 -4.20 -2.37 17.41
CA PHE A 52 -5.23 -2.31 16.35
C PHE A 52 -6.59 -2.76 16.86
N SER A 53 -6.63 -3.64 17.87
CA SER A 53 -7.87 -4.08 18.51
C SER A 53 -8.65 -2.91 19.13
N LYS A 54 -7.99 -1.80 19.49
CA LYS A 54 -8.62 -0.64 20.11
C LYS A 54 -9.13 0.39 19.10
N TRP A 55 -8.59 0.43 17.87
CA TRP A 55 -9.01 1.35 16.81
C TRP A 55 -10.14 0.78 15.95
N LYS A 56 -11.30 0.52 16.58
CA LYS A 56 -12.46 -0.10 15.89
C LYS A 56 -13.04 0.75 14.77
N ASN A 57 -12.85 2.07 14.81
CA ASN A 57 -13.37 3.02 13.82
C ASN A 57 -12.38 3.33 12.69
N LEU A 58 -11.24 2.63 12.61
CA LEU A 58 -10.23 2.87 11.60
C LEU A 58 -10.76 2.52 10.20
N GLN A 59 -10.73 3.50 9.30
CA GLN A 59 -11.23 3.40 7.92
C GLN A 59 -10.11 3.50 6.88
N THR A 60 -9.08 4.30 7.18
CA THR A 60 -7.94 4.53 6.29
C THR A 60 -6.65 4.18 7.01
N LEU A 61 -5.83 3.33 6.38
CA LEU A 61 -4.50 2.99 6.87
C LEU A 61 -3.45 3.25 5.78
N ILE A 62 -2.40 3.98 6.13
CA ILE A 62 -1.23 4.21 5.30
C ILE A 62 -0.08 3.47 5.96
N ILE A 63 0.52 2.50 5.27
CA ILE A 63 1.63 1.68 5.78
C ILE A 63 2.87 2.00 4.99
N THR A 64 3.94 2.31 5.70
CA THR A 64 5.30 2.37 5.14
C THR A 64 6.16 1.37 5.89
N LYS A 65 6.73 0.39 5.18
CA LYS A 65 7.67 -0.58 5.77
C LYS A 65 9.07 -0.29 5.24
N ILE A 66 10.03 -0.13 6.15
CA ILE A 66 11.38 0.39 5.84
C ILE A 66 12.47 -0.67 5.97
N THR A 67 12.16 -1.84 6.53
CA THR A 67 13.16 -2.91 6.65
C THR A 67 13.25 -3.74 5.39
N LYS A 68 14.48 -4.14 5.07
CA LYS A 68 14.78 -5.19 4.09
C LYS A 68 14.49 -6.59 4.65
N ASP A 69 14.45 -6.71 5.97
CA ASP A 69 14.22 -7.97 6.67
C ASP A 69 12.74 -8.12 7.03
N GLY A 70 12.14 -9.22 6.60
CA GLY A 70 10.77 -9.64 6.92
C GLY A 70 9.69 -9.18 5.92
N ASP A 71 8.68 -10.05 5.74
CA ASP A 71 7.47 -9.74 4.98
C ASP A 71 6.48 -8.85 5.76
N LEU A 72 5.48 -8.27 5.11
CA LEU A 72 4.38 -7.51 5.75
C LEU A 72 3.19 -8.42 6.16
N ASN A 73 3.31 -9.72 5.94
CA ASN A 73 2.16 -10.63 5.89
C ASN A 73 1.56 -10.81 7.29
N HIS A 74 2.40 -10.99 8.30
CA HIS A 74 1.94 -11.19 9.69
C HIS A 74 1.27 -9.93 10.26
N GLU A 75 1.84 -8.76 10.00
CA GLU A 75 1.30 -7.47 10.41
C GLU A 75 -0.05 -7.20 9.76
N LEU A 76 -0.14 -7.43 8.44
CA LEU A 76 -1.36 -7.15 7.72
C LEU A 76 -2.48 -8.11 8.12
N LYS A 77 -2.16 -9.38 8.42
CA LYS A 77 -3.11 -10.34 9.02
C LYS A 77 -3.63 -9.82 10.36
N ALA A 78 -2.75 -9.39 11.26
CA ALA A 78 -3.12 -8.85 12.57
C ALA A 78 -3.99 -7.58 12.46
N ILE A 79 -3.67 -6.68 11.53
CA ILE A 79 -4.47 -5.49 11.24
C ILE A 79 -5.86 -5.89 10.74
N ALA A 80 -5.95 -6.77 9.74
CA ALA A 80 -7.19 -7.16 9.11
C ALA A 80 -8.16 -7.84 10.08
N GLU A 81 -7.65 -8.63 11.02
CA GLU A 81 -8.44 -9.30 12.06
C GLU A 81 -9.07 -8.31 13.06
N ASN A 82 -8.42 -7.15 13.27
CA ASN A 82 -8.81 -6.18 14.29
C ASN A 82 -9.58 -4.97 13.75
N CYS A 83 -9.36 -4.59 12.48
CA CYS A 83 -9.89 -3.37 11.87
C CYS A 83 -10.82 -3.66 10.68
N ARG A 84 -12.00 -4.22 10.97
CA ARG A 84 -13.00 -4.63 9.96
C ARG A 84 -13.64 -3.48 9.16
N ASN A 85 -13.52 -2.26 9.65
CA ASN A 85 -14.05 -1.04 9.04
C ASN A 85 -13.08 -0.40 8.02
N LEU A 86 -11.92 -1.01 7.78
CA LEU A 86 -10.97 -0.54 6.77
C LEU A 86 -11.60 -0.58 5.39
N THR A 87 -11.63 0.57 4.74
CA THR A 87 -12.11 0.74 3.36
C THR A 87 -11.02 1.30 2.45
N THR A 88 -9.98 1.91 3.01
CA THR A 88 -8.86 2.49 2.26
C THR A 88 -7.53 2.04 2.83
N ILE A 89 -6.67 1.51 1.98
CA ILE A 89 -5.30 1.17 2.34
C ILE A 89 -4.31 1.74 1.31
N LYS A 90 -3.22 2.34 1.80
CA LYS A 90 -2.06 2.73 0.99
C LYS A 90 -0.82 2.02 1.54
N ILE A 91 -0.05 1.33 0.70
CA ILE A 91 1.08 0.50 1.14
C ILE A 91 2.33 0.85 0.33
N ALA A 92 3.38 1.27 1.04
CA ALA A 92 4.74 1.39 0.55
C ALA A 92 5.55 0.15 0.91
N TYR A 93 5.25 -0.95 0.23
CA TYR A 93 5.90 -2.24 0.37
C TYR A 93 5.66 -3.05 -0.91
N ALA A 94 6.48 -4.06 -1.19
CA ALA A 94 6.33 -4.86 -2.40
C ALA A 94 4.98 -5.59 -2.41
N LEU A 95 4.30 -5.61 -3.55
CA LEU A 95 3.12 -6.42 -3.77
C LEU A 95 3.51 -7.73 -4.47
N ASP A 96 3.59 -8.80 -3.69
CA ASP A 96 3.72 -10.16 -4.19
C ASP A 96 2.37 -10.91 -4.13
N GLN A 97 2.40 -12.17 -4.57
CA GLN A 97 1.20 -13.01 -4.61
C GLN A 97 0.65 -13.33 -3.22
N GLU A 98 1.53 -13.50 -2.21
CA GLU A 98 1.09 -13.84 -0.86
C GLU A 98 0.36 -12.66 -0.22
N LEU A 99 0.94 -11.45 -0.33
CA LEU A 99 0.33 -10.23 0.17
C LEU A 99 -1.01 -9.97 -0.53
N ALA A 100 -1.10 -10.20 -1.85
CA ALA A 100 -2.35 -10.09 -2.59
C ALA A 100 -3.43 -11.05 -2.05
N ASN A 101 -3.06 -12.31 -1.79
CA ASN A 101 -3.98 -13.31 -1.23
C ASN A 101 -4.47 -12.90 0.16
N ILE A 102 -3.60 -12.36 1.01
CA ILE A 102 -3.96 -11.86 2.34
C ILE A 102 -4.95 -10.70 2.22
N ILE A 103 -4.66 -9.73 1.35
CA ILE A 103 -5.55 -8.57 1.14
C ILE A 103 -6.91 -9.05 0.62
N ALA A 104 -6.94 -9.84 -0.45
CA ALA A 104 -8.18 -10.33 -1.03
C ALA A 104 -9.00 -11.18 -0.04
N GLY A 105 -8.34 -12.03 0.75
CA GLY A 105 -9.00 -12.96 1.67
C GLY A 105 -9.45 -12.34 3.00
N LYS A 106 -8.74 -11.32 3.51
CA LYS A 106 -9.02 -10.75 4.85
C LYS A 106 -9.54 -9.31 4.83
N LEU A 107 -9.43 -8.60 3.70
CA LEU A 107 -9.78 -7.18 3.58
C LEU A 107 -10.82 -6.95 2.47
N SER A 108 -11.85 -7.78 2.40
CA SER A 108 -12.90 -7.77 1.36
C SER A 108 -13.74 -6.48 1.32
N ASN A 109 -13.74 -5.68 2.40
CA ASN A 109 -14.45 -4.39 2.49
C ASN A 109 -13.71 -3.22 1.83
N LEU A 110 -12.49 -3.44 1.32
CA LEU A 110 -11.72 -2.38 0.69
C LEU A 110 -12.43 -1.82 -0.54
N LYS A 111 -12.53 -0.50 -0.56
CA LYS A 111 -13.03 0.30 -1.69
C LYS A 111 -11.88 0.98 -2.43
N SER A 112 -10.76 1.24 -1.74
CA SER A 112 -9.59 1.91 -2.32
C SER A 112 -8.29 1.25 -1.85
N LEU A 113 -7.43 0.91 -2.80
CA LEU A 113 -6.11 0.33 -2.55
C LEU A 113 -5.05 1.07 -3.36
N SER A 114 -3.91 1.36 -2.75
CA SER A 114 -2.81 2.04 -3.42
C SER A 114 -1.47 1.41 -3.06
N PHE A 115 -0.69 1.10 -4.09
CA PHE A 115 0.75 0.84 -4.00
C PHE A 115 1.45 1.91 -4.82
N ARG A 116 2.59 2.40 -4.33
CA ARG A 116 3.37 3.46 -5.01
C ARG A 116 4.85 3.24 -4.75
N CYS A 117 5.70 3.56 -5.73
CA CYS A 117 7.17 3.53 -5.59
C CYS A 117 7.70 2.19 -5.05
N THR A 118 7.13 1.08 -5.52
CA THR A 118 7.44 -0.27 -5.03
C THR A 118 7.35 -1.29 -6.16
N TYR A 119 7.84 -2.50 -5.92
CA TYR A 119 7.66 -3.61 -6.84
C TYR A 119 6.24 -4.17 -6.76
N VAL A 120 5.68 -4.53 -7.91
CA VAL A 120 4.33 -5.07 -8.03
C VAL A 120 4.30 -6.23 -9.01
N SER A 121 3.93 -7.41 -8.53
CA SER A 121 3.69 -8.57 -9.39
C SER A 121 2.41 -8.37 -10.21
N VAL A 122 2.49 -8.58 -11.53
CA VAL A 122 1.32 -8.53 -12.42
C VAL A 122 0.26 -9.55 -12.01
N GLU A 123 0.65 -10.76 -11.61
CA GLU A 123 -0.28 -11.80 -11.17
C GLU A 123 -0.95 -11.46 -9.84
N ALA A 124 -0.21 -10.79 -8.95
CA ALA A 124 -0.76 -10.28 -7.70
C ALA A 124 -1.83 -9.20 -7.95
N VAL A 125 -1.60 -8.30 -8.92
CA VAL A 125 -2.60 -7.29 -9.33
C VAL A 125 -3.87 -7.93 -9.88
N LYS A 126 -3.74 -8.92 -10.77
CA LYS A 126 -4.91 -9.68 -11.29
C LYS A 126 -5.69 -10.31 -10.14
N SER A 127 -4.99 -10.93 -9.21
CA SER A 127 -5.59 -11.58 -8.03
C SER A 127 -6.35 -10.60 -7.15
N LEU A 128 -5.80 -9.40 -6.92
CA LEU A 128 -6.50 -8.34 -6.18
C LEU A 128 -7.78 -7.90 -6.88
N ILE A 129 -7.72 -7.69 -8.20
CA ILE A 129 -8.89 -7.23 -8.99
C ILE A 129 -10.00 -8.28 -8.98
N ILE A 130 -9.64 -9.56 -9.08
CA ILE A 130 -10.60 -10.67 -9.07
C ILE A 130 -11.17 -10.87 -7.65
N GLY A 131 -10.32 -10.83 -6.61
CA GLY A 131 -10.71 -11.16 -5.25
C GLY A 131 -11.46 -10.04 -4.50
N LEU A 132 -11.10 -8.78 -4.76
CA LEU A 132 -11.70 -7.62 -4.08
C LEU A 132 -12.91 -7.07 -4.86
N HIS A 133 -14.03 -7.75 -4.73
CA HIS A 133 -15.30 -7.42 -5.39
C HIS A 133 -15.86 -6.02 -5.06
N ASN A 134 -15.51 -5.44 -3.91
CA ASN A 134 -15.93 -4.09 -3.51
C ASN A 134 -14.93 -2.99 -3.91
N LEU A 135 -13.79 -3.36 -4.50
CA LEU A 135 -12.75 -2.40 -4.85
C LEU A 135 -13.26 -1.49 -5.97
N LYS A 136 -13.20 -0.18 -5.72
CA LYS A 136 -13.57 0.86 -6.68
C LYS A 136 -12.35 1.54 -7.27
N SER A 137 -11.28 1.67 -6.47
CA SER A 137 -10.05 2.34 -6.88
C SER A 137 -8.83 1.49 -6.61
N LEU A 138 -7.99 1.31 -7.63
CA LEU A 138 -6.64 0.75 -7.51
C LEU A 138 -5.62 1.72 -8.10
N ASN A 139 -4.64 2.12 -7.30
CA ASN A 139 -3.56 3.00 -7.74
C ASN A 139 -2.22 2.27 -7.66
N LEU A 140 -1.54 2.14 -8.79
CA LEU A 140 -0.24 1.49 -8.97
C LEU A 140 0.78 2.45 -9.61
N SER A 141 0.57 3.76 -9.47
CA SER A 141 1.45 4.78 -10.01
C SER A 141 2.88 4.64 -9.49
N HIS A 142 3.86 4.85 -10.36
CA HIS A 142 5.29 4.80 -10.04
C HIS A 142 5.79 3.45 -9.51
N CYS A 143 5.06 2.36 -9.73
CA CYS A 143 5.53 1.02 -9.42
C CYS A 143 6.48 0.48 -10.49
N VAL A 144 7.33 -0.46 -10.08
CA VAL A 144 8.12 -1.33 -10.96
C VAL A 144 7.35 -2.63 -11.08
N PHE A 145 6.91 -3.01 -12.28
CA PHE A 145 6.15 -4.25 -12.43
C PHE A 145 7.10 -5.44 -12.52
N THR A 146 6.70 -6.56 -11.95
CA THR A 146 7.45 -7.81 -12.04
C THR A 146 6.57 -8.91 -12.62
N LYS A 147 7.19 -9.77 -13.41
CA LYS A 147 6.52 -10.91 -14.04
C LYS A 147 7.38 -12.15 -13.87
N ARG A 148 6.72 -13.27 -13.56
CA ARG A 148 7.37 -14.58 -13.55
C ARG A 148 7.42 -15.10 -14.99
N CYS A 149 8.61 -15.46 -15.45
CA CYS A 149 8.82 -16.05 -16.76
C CYS A 149 8.79 -17.58 -16.68
N ASN A 150 8.66 -18.23 -17.84
CA ASN A 150 8.50 -19.69 -17.95
C ASN A 150 9.66 -20.48 -17.34
N ASN A 151 10.86 -19.88 -17.25
CA ASN A 151 12.04 -20.45 -16.61
C ASN A 151 12.08 -20.26 -15.08
N GLY A 152 11.00 -19.74 -14.47
CA GLY A 152 10.92 -19.49 -13.03
C GLY A 152 11.60 -18.20 -12.57
N MET A 153 12.30 -17.47 -13.45
CA MET A 153 12.92 -16.18 -13.11
C MET A 153 11.87 -15.08 -13.01
N MET A 154 12.08 -14.14 -12.08
CA MET A 154 11.29 -12.92 -11.98
C MET A 154 12.01 -11.80 -12.76
N LEU A 155 11.38 -11.29 -13.80
CA LEU A 155 11.86 -10.13 -14.54
C LEU A 155 11.17 -8.87 -14.04
N ALA A 156 11.96 -7.85 -13.70
CA ALA A 156 11.45 -6.50 -13.51
C ALA A 156 11.24 -5.86 -14.88
N THR A 157 10.03 -5.40 -15.15
CA THR A 157 9.69 -4.64 -16.34
C THR A 157 9.52 -3.17 -15.98
N VAL A 158 10.07 -2.31 -16.84
CA VAL A 158 9.89 -0.87 -16.78
C VAL A 158 8.44 -0.57 -17.16
N GLY A 159 7.63 -0.21 -16.17
CA GLY A 159 6.18 -0.07 -16.35
C GLY A 159 5.46 -1.39 -16.63
N ILE A 160 4.18 -1.28 -16.97
CA ILE A 160 3.31 -2.40 -17.34
C ILE A 160 3.38 -2.65 -18.84
N SER A 161 3.54 -3.92 -19.26
CA SER A 161 3.52 -4.29 -20.67
C SER A 161 2.15 -3.99 -21.31
N PRO A 162 2.07 -3.69 -22.62
CA PRO A 162 0.78 -3.48 -23.30
C PRO A 162 -0.18 -4.67 -23.14
N GLU A 163 0.32 -5.90 -23.17
CA GLU A 163 -0.47 -7.13 -23.07
C GLU A 163 -1.03 -7.31 -21.65
N ASP A 164 -0.20 -7.12 -20.62
CA ASP A 164 -0.64 -7.22 -19.23
C ASP A 164 -1.61 -6.07 -18.89
N LYS A 165 -1.37 -4.88 -19.44
CA LYS A 165 -2.28 -3.73 -19.30
C LYS A 165 -3.64 -4.03 -19.92
N SER A 166 -3.67 -4.54 -21.15
CA SER A 166 -4.90 -4.95 -21.84
C SER A 166 -5.66 -6.02 -21.03
N THR A 167 -4.95 -7.03 -20.54
CA THR A 167 -5.52 -8.10 -19.71
C THR A 167 -6.10 -7.56 -18.41
N ILE A 168 -5.40 -6.67 -17.72
CA ILE A 168 -5.91 -6.06 -16.49
C ILE A 168 -7.15 -5.20 -16.79
N LEU A 169 -7.14 -4.43 -17.88
CA LEU A 169 -8.27 -3.59 -18.27
C LEU A 169 -9.51 -4.42 -18.67
N SER A 170 -9.33 -5.63 -19.20
CA SER A 170 -10.46 -6.50 -19.58
C SER A 170 -11.13 -7.18 -18.38
N ILE A 171 -10.38 -7.46 -17.30
CA ILE A 171 -10.92 -8.12 -16.11
C ILE A 171 -11.40 -7.14 -15.02
N GLN A 172 -10.98 -5.87 -15.08
CA GLN A 172 -11.25 -4.91 -14.03
C GLN A 172 -12.67 -4.32 -14.09
N LYS A 173 -13.28 -4.15 -12.92
CA LYS A 173 -14.58 -3.48 -12.73
C LYS A 173 -14.45 -2.20 -11.90
N LEU A 174 -13.24 -1.66 -11.80
CA LEU A 174 -12.90 -0.52 -10.96
C LEU A 174 -13.45 0.76 -11.59
N GLU A 175 -13.93 1.67 -10.76
CA GLU A 175 -14.25 3.05 -11.17
C GLU A 175 -12.98 3.82 -11.52
N THR A 176 -11.86 3.48 -10.88
CA THR A 176 -10.57 4.15 -11.10
C THR A 176 -9.42 3.17 -11.03
N LEU A 177 -8.65 3.10 -12.10
CA LEU A 177 -7.41 2.34 -12.16
C LEU A 177 -6.28 3.24 -12.66
N LYS A 178 -5.24 3.41 -11.84
CA LYS A 178 -4.10 4.29 -12.15
C LYS A 178 -2.82 3.50 -12.35
N PHE A 179 -2.18 3.76 -13.48
CA PHE A 179 -0.81 3.37 -13.80
C PHE A 179 -0.04 4.62 -14.25
N CYS A 180 1.28 4.59 -14.14
CA CYS A 180 2.11 5.61 -14.77
C CYS A 180 2.64 5.14 -16.13
N CYS A 181 2.93 6.11 -17.01
CA CYS A 181 3.58 5.90 -18.29
C CYS A 181 5.09 6.22 -18.24
N SER A 182 5.79 5.92 -19.33
CA SER A 182 7.24 6.15 -19.50
C SER A 182 7.70 7.60 -19.44
N GLU A 183 6.80 8.53 -19.72
CA GLU A 183 7.11 9.97 -19.69
C GLU A 183 6.99 10.58 -18.30
N CYS A 184 6.58 9.80 -17.29
CA CYS A 184 6.56 10.28 -15.92
C CYS A 184 7.99 10.40 -15.38
N THR A 185 8.42 11.62 -15.03
CA THR A 185 9.76 11.89 -14.47
C THR A 185 10.05 11.07 -13.22
N ILE A 186 9.07 10.94 -12.32
CA ILE A 186 9.17 10.09 -11.12
C ILE A 186 9.38 8.62 -11.50
N CYS A 187 8.68 8.13 -12.54
CA CYS A 187 8.89 6.77 -13.03
C CYS A 187 10.27 6.60 -13.64
N ARG A 188 10.75 7.57 -14.42
CA ARG A 188 12.10 7.54 -15.00
C ARG A 188 13.15 7.43 -13.89
N ASP A 189 13.01 8.19 -12.82
CA ASP A 189 13.92 8.12 -11.67
C ASP A 189 13.85 6.76 -10.96
N VAL A 190 12.64 6.27 -10.66
CA VAL A 190 12.43 4.97 -9.99
C VAL A 190 12.92 3.80 -10.87
N TRP A 191 12.68 3.87 -12.18
CA TRP A 191 13.00 2.80 -13.13
C TRP A 191 14.48 2.79 -13.55
N ASN A 192 15.18 3.92 -13.46
CA ASN A 192 16.64 3.99 -13.60
C ASN A 192 17.38 3.36 -12.41
N HIS A 193 16.70 3.19 -11.28
CA HIS A 193 17.24 2.55 -10.08
C HIS A 193 16.35 1.40 -9.60
N PRO A 194 16.10 0.39 -10.47
CA PRO A 194 15.04 -0.58 -10.25
C PRO A 194 15.31 -1.41 -9.00
N LEU A 195 16.58 -1.63 -8.61
CA LEU A 195 16.98 -2.42 -7.44
C LEU A 195 16.52 -1.84 -6.08
N ASN A 196 16.22 -0.54 -6.01
CA ASN A 196 15.92 0.17 -4.76
C ASN A 196 14.79 1.22 -4.95
N PRO A 197 13.58 0.80 -5.40
CA PRO A 197 12.49 1.75 -5.70
C PRO A 197 12.01 2.49 -4.43
N GLN A 198 12.25 1.89 -3.25
CA GLN A 198 11.95 2.43 -1.93
C GLN A 198 12.95 3.49 -1.42
N TYR A 199 14.06 3.77 -2.12
CA TYR A 199 14.98 4.85 -1.75
C TYR A 199 14.59 6.18 -2.41
N HIS A 200 13.95 6.14 -3.59
CA HIS A 200 13.44 7.32 -4.31
C HIS A 200 12.11 7.84 -3.77
N SER A 201 11.46 7.04 -2.94
CA SER A 201 10.26 7.45 -2.22
C SER A 201 10.52 8.54 -1.18
N ASN A 202 11.76 8.94 -0.85
CA ASN A 202 11.99 10.12 0.00
C ASN A 202 11.41 11.43 -0.58
N PHE A 203 11.30 11.55 -1.92
CA PHE A 203 10.63 12.69 -2.57
C PHE A 203 9.09 12.54 -2.55
N GLY A 204 8.59 11.31 -2.66
CA GLY A 204 7.16 11.00 -2.74
C GLY A 204 6.45 10.65 -1.42
N TYR A 205 7.17 10.28 -0.35
CA TYR A 205 6.61 9.81 0.92
C TYR A 205 5.85 10.92 1.64
N LYS A 206 6.46 12.12 1.70
CA LYS A 206 5.82 13.28 2.34
C LYS A 206 4.54 13.72 1.62
N GLN A 207 4.51 13.62 0.29
CA GLN A 207 3.33 13.94 -0.51
C GLN A 207 2.28 12.82 -0.46
N TRP A 208 2.68 11.55 -0.48
CA TRP A 208 1.76 10.41 -0.55
C TRP A 208 0.91 10.22 0.72
N GLU A 209 1.46 10.56 1.89
CA GLU A 209 0.69 10.58 3.13
C GLU A 209 -0.52 11.51 3.02
N THR A 210 -0.36 12.64 2.33
CA THR A 210 -1.38 13.69 2.17
C THR A 210 -2.17 13.61 0.86
N ASP A 211 -1.68 12.89 -0.14
CA ASP A 211 -2.34 12.72 -1.44
C ASP A 211 -3.61 11.86 -1.25
N GLU A 212 -4.74 12.48 -0.91
CA GLU A 212 -6.02 11.79 -0.99
C GLU A 212 -6.22 11.31 -2.44
N MET A 213 -6.78 10.10 -2.63
CA MET A 213 -7.02 9.52 -3.96
C MET A 213 -7.96 10.39 -4.84
N ARG A 214 -8.45 11.51 -4.30
CA ARG A 214 -9.05 12.65 -5.00
C ARG A 214 -7.99 13.69 -5.38
N SER A 215 -7.21 13.40 -6.41
CA SER A 215 -6.73 14.48 -7.27
C SER A 215 -6.83 14.05 -8.74
N SER A 216 -7.73 14.74 -9.40
CA SER A 216 -8.01 14.77 -10.83
C SER A 216 -6.91 15.53 -11.58
N SER A 217 -5.65 15.16 -11.37
CA SER A 217 -4.51 15.81 -12.02
C SER A 217 -3.51 14.77 -12.48
N PHE A 218 -3.95 13.88 -13.37
CA PHE A 218 -3.19 13.37 -14.51
C PHE A 218 -4.22 12.65 -15.37
N ARG A 219 -4.81 13.39 -16.32
CA ARG A 219 -5.50 12.76 -17.45
C ARG A 219 -4.40 12.02 -18.23
N PRO A 220 -4.47 10.70 -18.44
CA PRO A 220 -3.76 10.11 -19.56
C PRO A 220 -4.36 10.77 -20.80
N THR A 221 -3.61 11.63 -21.46
CA THR A 221 -3.93 12.02 -22.83
C THR A 221 -3.79 10.74 -23.64
N PHE A 222 -4.91 10.19 -24.10
CA PHE A 222 -4.90 9.12 -25.09
C PHE A 222 -4.40 9.72 -26.40
N ILE A 223 -3.28 9.21 -26.90
CA ILE A 223 -2.97 9.16 -28.33
C ILE A 223 -2.75 7.69 -28.64
#